data_AF-J1HNJ1-F1
#
_entry.id   AF-J1HNJ1-F1
#
_cell.length_a   1.000
_cell.length_b   1.000
_cell.length_c   1.000
_cell.angle_alpha   90.00
_cell.angle_beta   90.00
_cell.angle_gamma   90.00
#
_symmetry.space_group_name_H-M   'P 1'
#
loop_
_entity.id
_entity.type
_entity.pdbx_description
1 polymer ?
#
loop_
_entity_poly.entity_id
_entity_poly.type
_entity_poly.pdbx_seq_one_letter_code
_entity_poly.pdbx_strand_id
1 'polypeptide(L)'
;MRAQDIPEAAEAADPSTSPERLGDIADAYPELHPILVLNPACPDDLRQWMRATTPEANEAWEDHLAAERAQREAASSQTGRQSQYRSASSNKKGRGRVGRWLVLGVVIISVIAVIRGCGSLVQQVLSSSGSDTSTSATPSVSPAPANAISASSASRFQSPTRNISCEIYDDRASCSIYARDYGDAGLEDCDGTYFSMEIRDSASPACGSEFATDGTAMTLEYGESVKSEGFACSSADDGMRCWNQSNGHGFKIAREGYSTF
;
A
#
# COMPACT_ATOMS: atom_id res chain seq x y z
N MET A 1 25.28 28.41 -4.73
CA MET A 1 25.72 27.66 -5.93
C MET A 1 24.47 27.10 -6.58
N ARG A 2 24.33 27.04 -7.91
CA ARG A 2 23.17 26.34 -8.47
C ARG A 2 23.46 24.84 -8.41
N ALA A 3 22.43 24.02 -8.20
CA ALA A 3 22.56 22.56 -8.15
C ALA A 3 23.30 21.99 -9.37
N GLN A 4 23.13 22.61 -10.54
CA GLN A 4 23.77 22.21 -11.81
C GLN A 4 25.29 22.47 -11.87
N ASP A 5 25.83 23.30 -10.97
CA ASP A 5 27.25 23.66 -10.95
C ASP A 5 28.07 22.70 -10.08
N ILE A 6 27.43 21.73 -9.44
CA ILE A 6 28.06 20.76 -8.52
C ILE A 6 28.43 19.51 -9.32
N PRO A 7 29.69 19.06 -9.28
CA PRO A 7 30.13 17.93 -10.09
C PRO A 7 29.35 16.64 -9.76
N GLU A 8 28.92 16.48 -8.52
CA GLU A 8 28.13 15.34 -8.03
C GLU A 8 26.66 15.37 -8.50
N ALA A 9 26.19 16.45 -9.13
CA ALA A 9 24.80 16.53 -9.61
C ALA A 9 24.47 15.46 -10.67
N ALA A 10 25.45 15.08 -11.50
CA ALA A 10 25.28 14.02 -12.49
C ALA A 10 25.15 12.65 -11.81
N GLU A 11 25.97 12.40 -10.78
CA GLU A 11 25.95 11.17 -9.98
C GLU A 11 24.66 11.08 -9.14
N ALA A 12 24.19 12.20 -8.59
CA ALA A 12 22.93 12.29 -7.87
C ALA A 12 21.70 11.92 -8.71
N ALA A 13 21.75 12.17 -10.03
CA ALA A 13 20.67 11.86 -10.97
C ALA A 13 20.80 10.47 -11.63
N ASP A 14 21.94 9.80 -11.47
CA ASP A 14 22.22 8.53 -12.13
C ASP A 14 21.50 7.38 -11.40
N PRO A 15 20.59 6.62 -12.07
CA PRO A 15 19.84 5.53 -11.47
C PRO A 15 20.73 4.33 -11.05
N SER A 16 22.00 4.30 -11.48
CA SER A 16 22.96 3.27 -11.11
C SER A 16 23.84 3.63 -9.91
N THR A 17 23.74 4.86 -9.40
CA THR A 17 24.47 5.28 -8.19
C THR A 17 24.01 4.48 -6.98
N SER A 18 24.96 4.00 -6.18
CA SER A 18 24.65 3.14 -5.05
C SER A 18 23.90 3.89 -3.93
N PRO A 19 23.05 3.21 -3.15
CA PRO A 19 22.35 3.80 -2.01
C PRO A 19 23.26 4.53 -1.02
N GLU A 20 24.39 3.93 -0.68
CA GLU A 20 25.38 4.50 0.24
C GLU A 20 25.95 5.81 -0.34
N ARG A 21 26.27 5.81 -1.63
CA ARG A 21 26.81 6.97 -2.32
C ARG A 21 25.79 8.10 -2.43
N LEU A 22 24.50 7.78 -2.62
CA LEU A 22 23.44 8.78 -2.59
C LEU A 22 23.29 9.43 -1.20
N GLY A 23 23.48 8.66 -0.12
CA GLY A 23 23.55 9.18 1.25
C GLY A 23 24.70 10.16 1.44
N ASP A 24 25.91 9.78 1.01
CA ASP A 24 27.09 10.66 1.09
C ASP A 24 26.88 11.99 0.34
N ILE A 25 26.26 11.94 -0.84
CA ILE A 25 25.98 13.14 -1.65
C ILE A 25 24.91 14.01 -0.97
N ALA A 26 23.87 13.40 -0.37
CA ALA A 26 22.83 14.12 0.36
C ALA A 26 23.43 14.90 1.55
N ASP A 27 24.27 14.25 2.34
CA ASP A 27 24.90 14.87 3.50
C ASP A 27 25.89 15.98 3.12
N ALA A 28 26.64 15.79 2.03
CA ALA A 28 27.64 16.74 1.56
C ALA A 28 27.04 17.96 0.84
N TYR A 29 25.92 17.77 0.13
CA TYR A 29 25.36 18.77 -0.78
C TYR A 29 23.83 18.87 -0.64
N PRO A 30 23.31 19.58 0.38
CA PRO A 30 21.87 19.73 0.59
C PRO A 30 21.11 20.35 -0.58
N GLU A 31 21.78 21.17 -1.39
CA GLU A 31 21.24 21.75 -2.62
C GLU A 31 20.96 20.72 -3.73
N LEU A 32 21.47 19.50 -3.61
CA LEU A 32 21.17 18.38 -4.51
C LEU A 32 19.97 17.53 -4.05
N HIS A 33 19.39 17.79 -2.86
CA HIS A 33 18.21 17.05 -2.39
C HIS A 33 17.05 17.00 -3.40
N PRO A 34 16.72 18.07 -4.16
CA PRO A 34 15.66 18.00 -5.17
C PRO A 34 15.96 17.07 -6.35
N ILE A 35 17.23 16.75 -6.59
CA ILE A 35 17.66 15.80 -7.63
C ILE A 35 17.67 14.38 -7.04
N LEU A 36 18.26 14.22 -5.86
CA LEU A 36 18.39 12.94 -5.17
C LEU A 36 17.03 12.32 -4.82
N VAL A 37 16.05 13.13 -4.42
CA VAL A 37 14.71 12.66 -4.05
C VAL A 37 14.01 11.92 -5.22
N LEU A 38 14.34 12.29 -6.46
CA LEU A 38 13.82 11.70 -7.69
C LEU A 38 14.67 10.53 -8.21
N ASN A 39 15.80 10.23 -7.60
CA ASN A 39 16.64 9.12 -8.01
C ASN A 39 15.94 7.79 -7.64
N PRO A 40 15.72 6.85 -8.60
CA PRO A 40 15.05 5.59 -8.33
C PRO A 40 15.83 4.66 -7.37
N ALA A 41 17.15 4.81 -7.29
CA ALA A 41 17.99 4.07 -6.36
C ALA A 41 18.07 4.71 -4.96
N CYS A 42 17.47 5.89 -4.75
CA CYS A 42 17.44 6.55 -3.44
C CYS A 42 16.62 5.70 -2.43
N PRO A 43 17.21 5.34 -1.28
CA PRO A 43 16.49 4.69 -0.19
C PRO A 43 15.27 5.49 0.30
N ASP A 44 14.23 4.79 0.75
CA ASP A 44 12.97 5.43 1.16
C ASP A 44 13.11 6.29 2.42
N ASP A 45 13.93 5.87 3.38
CA ASP A 45 14.24 6.61 4.59
C ASP A 45 14.98 7.91 4.27
N LEU A 46 15.99 7.84 3.41
CA LEU A 46 16.72 9.01 2.91
C LEU A 46 15.78 9.95 2.14
N ARG A 47 14.95 9.41 1.25
CA ARG A 47 13.96 10.18 0.49
C ARG A 47 12.97 10.89 1.42
N GLN A 48 12.47 10.21 2.44
CA GLN A 48 11.57 10.79 3.43
C GLN A 48 12.24 11.91 4.24
N TRP A 49 13.48 11.68 4.69
CA TRP A 49 14.24 12.67 5.43
C TRP A 49 14.49 13.94 4.61
N MET A 50 14.89 13.80 3.34
CA MET A 50 15.09 14.94 2.43
C MET A 50 13.80 15.74 2.23
N ARG A 51 12.67 15.07 2.03
CA ARG A 51 11.35 15.74 1.91
C ARG A 51 10.92 16.45 3.19
N ALA A 52 11.27 15.91 4.35
CA ALA A 52 10.95 16.54 5.63
C ALA A 52 11.85 17.75 5.93
N THR A 53 13.11 17.71 5.48
CA THR A 53 14.15 18.68 5.85
C THR A 53 14.33 19.78 4.80
N THR A 54 13.99 19.53 3.54
CA THR A 54 14.22 20.45 2.41
C THR A 54 12.93 20.66 1.63
N PRO A 55 12.31 21.86 1.72
CA PRO A 55 11.05 22.17 1.03
C PRO A 55 11.10 21.94 -0.48
N GLU A 56 12.22 22.32 -1.12
CA GLU A 56 12.42 22.18 -2.56
C GLU A 56 12.45 20.70 -3.00
N ALA A 57 12.96 19.82 -2.14
CA ALA A 57 12.96 18.38 -2.41
C ALA A 57 11.55 17.79 -2.26
N ASN A 58 10.76 18.30 -1.30
CA ASN A 58 9.37 17.90 -1.19
C ASN A 58 8.53 18.36 -2.39
N GLU A 59 8.71 19.61 -2.83
CA GLU A 59 8.02 20.14 -4.02
C GLU A 59 8.36 19.33 -5.28
N ALA A 60 9.65 19.05 -5.52
CA ALA A 60 10.09 18.24 -6.65
C ALA A 60 9.46 16.84 -6.65
N TRP A 61 9.35 16.21 -5.48
CA TRP A 61 8.70 14.90 -5.34
C TRP A 61 7.19 14.95 -5.59
N GLU A 62 6.48 15.93 -5.03
CA GLU A 62 5.03 16.09 -5.26
C GLU A 62 4.69 16.39 -6.72
N ASP A 63 5.51 17.20 -7.38
CA ASP A 63 5.39 17.49 -8.82
C ASP A 63 5.61 16.23 -9.66
N HIS A 64 6.59 15.40 -9.31
CA HIS A 64 6.80 14.11 -9.94
C HIS A 64 5.57 13.21 -9.80
N LEU A 65 5.03 13.06 -8.59
CA LEU A 65 3.81 12.28 -8.35
C LEU A 65 2.60 12.84 -9.12
N ALA A 66 2.48 14.16 -9.23
CA ALA A 66 1.41 14.79 -9.99
C ALA A 66 1.55 14.51 -11.49
N ALA A 67 2.77 14.55 -12.03
CA ALA A 67 3.05 14.20 -13.42
C ALA A 67 2.75 12.73 -13.71
N GLU A 68 3.14 11.80 -12.83
CA GLU A 68 2.82 10.38 -12.97
C GLU A 68 1.29 10.14 -12.96
N ARG A 69 0.57 10.80 -12.04
CA ARG A 69 -0.91 10.75 -12.00
C ARG A 69 -1.53 11.24 -13.31
N ALA A 70 -1.08 12.38 -13.83
CA ALA A 70 -1.57 12.92 -15.10
C ALA A 70 -1.29 11.97 -16.29
N GLN A 71 -0.15 11.29 -16.31
CA GLN A 71 0.18 10.30 -17.33
C GLN A 71 -0.74 9.07 -17.25
N ARG A 72 -1.01 8.56 -16.05
CA ARG A 72 -1.94 7.43 -15.83
C ARG A 72 -3.36 7.77 -16.26
N GLU A 73 -3.84 8.98 -15.97
CA GLU A 73 -5.14 9.48 -16.43
C GLU A 73 -5.22 9.63 -17.96
N ALA A 74 -4.15 10.13 -18.59
CA ALA A 74 -4.08 10.21 -20.04
C ALA A 74 -4.14 8.81 -20.68
N ALA A 75 -3.40 7.84 -20.14
CA ALA A 75 -3.39 6.46 -20.63
C ALA A 75 -4.76 5.75 -20.46
N SER A 76 -5.44 5.98 -19.33
CA SER A 76 -6.78 5.41 -19.08
C SER A 76 -7.84 6.01 -20.03
N SER A 77 -7.76 7.31 -20.31
CA SER A 77 -8.66 7.99 -21.25
C SER A 77 -8.51 7.49 -22.70
N GLN A 78 -7.29 7.11 -23.11
CA GLN A 78 -7.05 6.50 -24.43
C GLN A 78 -7.65 5.10 -24.55
N THR A 79 -7.55 4.29 -23.49
CA THR A 79 -8.14 2.94 -23.43
C THR A 79 -9.67 2.99 -23.51
N GLY A 80 -10.31 3.95 -22.82
CA GLY A 80 -11.75 4.18 -22.89
C GLY A 80 -12.23 4.60 -24.29
N ARG A 81 -11.47 5.45 -24.98
CA ARG A 81 -11.78 5.91 -26.34
C ARG A 81 -11.70 4.78 -27.37
N GLN A 82 -10.79 3.82 -27.18
CA GLN A 82 -10.65 2.65 -28.06
C GLN A 82 -11.80 1.64 -27.89
N SER A 83 -12.31 1.46 -26.66
CA SER A 83 -13.51 0.64 -26.39
C SER A 83 -14.78 1.24 -27.01
N GLN A 84 -14.90 2.58 -26.96
CA GLN A 84 -16.03 3.30 -27.55
C GLN A 84 -16.03 3.23 -29.09
N TYR A 85 -14.85 3.24 -29.73
CA TYR A 85 -14.72 3.10 -31.19
C TYR A 85 -15.07 1.67 -31.68
N ARG A 86 -14.74 0.63 -30.90
CA ARG A 86 -15.15 -0.77 -31.20
C ARG A 86 -16.66 -0.99 -31.09
N SER A 87 -17.33 -0.29 -30.17
CA SER A 87 -18.79 -0.40 -29.99
C SER A 87 -19.60 0.35 -31.06
N ALA A 88 -19.01 1.37 -31.70
CA ALA A 88 -19.66 2.12 -32.79
C ALA A 88 -19.69 1.36 -34.13
N SER A 89 -18.85 0.34 -34.32
CA SER A 89 -18.78 -0.41 -35.58
C SER A 89 -19.75 -1.59 -35.70
N SER A 90 -20.45 -1.99 -34.63
CA SER A 90 -21.23 -3.24 -34.60
C SER A 90 -22.76 -3.09 -34.61
N ASN A 91 -23.32 -1.86 -34.70
CA ASN A 91 -24.77 -1.68 -34.61
C ASN A 91 -25.44 -1.12 -35.87
N LYS A 92 -25.58 -2.00 -36.88
CA LYS A 92 -26.54 -1.83 -37.98
C LYS A 92 -27.43 -3.07 -38.08
N LYS A 93 -28.42 -3.20 -37.19
CA LYS A 93 -29.76 -3.77 -37.46
C LYS A 93 -30.54 -3.91 -36.15
N GLY A 94 -31.74 -3.35 -36.11
CA GLY A 94 -32.75 -3.74 -35.12
C GLY A 94 -33.61 -2.59 -34.64
N ARG A 95 -34.60 -2.23 -35.44
CA ARG A 95 -35.61 -1.20 -35.15
C ARG A 95 -36.80 -1.83 -34.43
N GLY A 96 -37.16 -1.31 -33.26
CA GLY A 96 -38.44 -1.56 -32.56
C GLY A 96 -38.27 -1.40 -31.04
N ARG A 97 -39.25 -1.05 -30.21
CA ARG A 97 -40.59 -0.45 -30.34
C ARG A 97 -41.03 -0.24 -28.86
N VAL A 98 -41.36 1.00 -28.47
CA VAL A 98 -42.35 1.46 -27.45
C VAL A 98 -42.45 0.85 -26.02
N GLY A 99 -42.67 1.75 -25.04
CA GLY A 99 -43.53 1.52 -23.85
C GLY A 99 -42.80 1.50 -22.49
N ARG A 100 -42.72 2.60 -21.74
CA ARG A 100 -43.76 3.16 -20.83
C ARG A 100 -44.15 2.19 -19.68
N TRP A 101 -43.41 2.26 -18.57
CA TRP A 101 -43.89 1.95 -17.21
C TRP A 101 -43.13 2.80 -16.19
N LEU A 102 -43.61 4.03 -15.98
CA LEU A 102 -43.57 4.67 -14.68
C LEU A 102 -44.76 4.13 -13.89
N VAL A 103 -44.57 3.93 -12.58
CA VAL A 103 -45.54 3.83 -11.47
C VAL A 103 -45.27 2.56 -10.64
N LEU A 104 -44.36 2.66 -9.66
CA LEU A 104 -44.49 2.05 -8.32
C LEU A 104 -43.36 2.48 -7.34
N GLY A 105 -43.15 3.79 -7.17
CA GLY A 105 -42.06 4.30 -6.30
C GLY A 105 -42.50 5.24 -5.17
N VAL A 106 -43.81 5.39 -4.94
CA VAL A 106 -44.37 6.45 -4.05
C VAL A 106 -44.90 5.90 -2.71
N VAL A 107 -44.75 4.60 -2.43
CA VAL A 107 -45.36 3.98 -1.23
C VAL A 107 -44.36 3.69 -0.09
N ILE A 108 -43.05 3.85 -0.31
CA ILE A 108 -42.03 3.47 0.71
C ILE A 108 -41.55 4.67 1.55
N ILE A 109 -41.86 5.90 1.13
CA ILE A 109 -41.41 7.13 1.82
C ILE A 109 -42.28 7.46 3.05
N SER A 110 -43.45 6.85 3.21
CA SER A 110 -44.38 7.10 4.33
C SER A 110 -44.09 6.33 5.62
N VAL A 111 -43.11 5.42 5.66
CA VAL A 111 -42.85 4.55 6.83
C VAL A 111 -41.67 5.01 7.71
N ILE A 112 -40.82 5.93 7.26
CA ILE A 112 -39.63 6.37 8.02
C ILE A 112 -39.94 7.55 8.98
N ALA A 113 -41.15 8.09 8.98
CA ALA A 113 -41.49 9.32 9.70
C ALA A 113 -42.07 9.14 11.13
N VAL A 114 -42.00 7.95 11.75
CA VAL A 114 -42.66 7.69 13.07
C VAL A 114 -41.69 7.29 14.20
N ILE A 115 -40.38 7.21 13.96
CA ILE A 115 -39.39 6.95 15.03
C ILE A 115 -38.55 8.21 15.31
N ARG A 116 -39.25 9.30 15.60
CA ARG A 116 -38.67 10.49 16.26
C ARG A 116 -39.58 10.91 17.40
N GLY A 117 -39.09 10.70 18.62
CA GLY A 117 -39.70 11.12 19.88
C GLY A 117 -39.84 9.93 20.83
N CYS A 118 -39.41 9.97 22.07
CA CYS A 118 -38.80 11.02 22.87
C CYS A 118 -38.29 10.32 24.15
N GLY A 119 -37.18 10.76 24.75
CA GLY A 119 -36.72 10.13 26.00
C GLY A 119 -35.37 10.63 26.48
N SER A 120 -35.35 11.90 26.88
CA SER A 120 -34.21 12.66 27.38
C SER A 120 -33.57 12.14 28.68
N LEU A 121 -32.36 12.68 28.91
CA LEU A 121 -31.66 12.94 30.17
C LEU A 121 -30.94 11.74 30.83
N VAL A 122 -29.61 11.87 30.99
CA VAL A 122 -28.83 11.69 32.24
C VAL A 122 -27.33 11.96 31.94
N GLN A 123 -26.76 12.95 32.66
CA GLN A 123 -25.35 13.25 32.94
C GLN A 123 -24.36 13.42 31.76
N GLN A 124 -23.81 14.60 31.42
CA GLN A 124 -22.93 15.48 32.20
C GLN A 124 -21.93 14.75 33.12
N VAL A 125 -20.68 14.61 32.66
CA VAL A 125 -19.47 14.84 33.48
C VAL A 125 -18.31 15.26 32.57
N LEU A 126 -17.88 16.51 32.79
CA LEU A 126 -16.49 16.96 32.93
C LEU A 126 -15.50 16.69 31.78
N SER A 127 -15.11 17.79 31.15
CA SER A 127 -13.70 18.03 30.84
C SER A 127 -12.84 17.67 32.05
N SER A 128 -11.95 16.69 31.91
CA SER A 128 -10.76 16.62 32.75
C SER A 128 -9.63 16.01 31.95
N SER A 129 -8.73 16.91 31.58
CA SER A 129 -7.29 16.71 31.53
C SER A 129 -6.76 15.73 30.49
N GLY A 130 -5.94 16.31 29.59
CA GLY A 130 -4.83 15.60 29.02
C GLY A 130 -4.17 14.74 30.09
N SER A 131 -4.31 13.44 29.90
CA SER A 131 -3.25 12.52 30.25
C SER A 131 -2.75 12.12 28.89
N ASP A 132 -1.68 12.76 28.46
CA ASP A 132 -0.67 12.12 27.63
C ASP A 132 -0.25 10.86 28.38
N THR A 133 -1.08 9.82 28.32
CA THR A 133 -0.65 8.47 28.58
C THR A 133 0.19 8.13 27.37
N SER A 134 1.44 8.59 27.43
CA SER A 134 2.55 7.89 26.84
C SER A 134 2.52 6.49 27.44
N THR A 135 1.70 5.61 26.86
CA THR A 135 2.03 4.19 26.82
C THR A 135 3.44 4.20 26.26
N SER A 136 4.41 3.89 27.10
CA SER A 136 5.78 3.70 26.68
C SER A 136 5.76 2.58 25.66
N ALA A 137 5.60 2.94 24.38
CA ALA A 137 5.86 2.04 23.28
C ALA A 137 7.33 1.68 23.43
N THR A 138 7.59 0.41 23.72
CA THR A 138 8.92 -0.15 23.58
C THR A 138 9.46 0.30 22.21
N PRO A 139 10.67 0.88 22.13
CA PRO A 139 11.19 1.36 20.86
C PRO A 139 11.23 0.18 19.87
N SER A 140 10.45 0.33 18.80
CA SER A 140 10.41 -0.61 17.68
C SER A 140 11.68 -0.44 16.85
N VAL A 141 12.36 -1.55 16.55
CA VAL A 141 13.58 -1.56 15.72
C VAL A 141 13.25 -1.28 14.25
N SER A 142 12.05 -1.63 13.79
CA SER A 142 11.53 -1.33 12.46
C SER A 142 10.04 -0.96 12.55
N PRO A 143 9.72 0.31 12.84
CA PRO A 143 8.34 0.72 13.03
C PRO A 143 7.54 0.61 11.73
N ALA A 144 6.25 0.30 11.87
CA ALA A 144 5.30 0.42 10.77
C ALA A 144 5.23 1.87 10.26
N PRO A 145 4.95 2.10 8.96
CA PRO A 145 4.65 3.42 8.44
C PRO A 145 3.55 4.12 9.24
N ALA A 146 3.68 5.44 9.42
CA ALA A 146 2.73 6.22 10.21
C ALA A 146 1.29 6.15 9.66
N ASN A 147 1.16 6.06 8.33
CA ASN A 147 -0.09 5.93 7.59
C ASN A 147 -0.59 4.49 7.45
N ALA A 148 0.04 3.51 8.12
CA ALA A 148 -0.41 2.12 8.03
C ALA A 148 -1.81 1.95 8.64
N ILE A 149 -2.66 1.24 7.90
CA ILE A 149 -4.02 0.87 8.30
C ILE A 149 -3.97 -0.03 9.54
N SER A 150 -4.91 0.13 10.47
CA SER A 150 -4.97 -0.73 11.66
C SER A 150 -5.44 -2.14 11.31
N ALA A 151 -4.77 -3.16 11.85
CA ALA A 151 -5.16 -4.57 11.75
C ALA A 151 -6.59 -4.81 12.29
N SER A 152 -7.07 -3.99 13.23
CA SER A 152 -8.46 -4.07 13.73
C SER A 152 -9.52 -3.89 12.64
N SER A 153 -9.18 -3.19 11.55
CA SER A 153 -10.04 -2.98 10.38
C SER A 153 -9.61 -3.77 9.13
N ALA A 154 -8.38 -4.28 9.12
CA ALA A 154 -7.72 -4.83 7.94
C ALA A 154 -6.90 -6.09 8.26
N SER A 155 -7.37 -6.94 9.18
CA SER A 155 -6.63 -8.14 9.61
C SER A 155 -6.49 -9.21 8.53
N ARG A 156 -7.33 -9.16 7.48
CA ARG A 156 -7.31 -10.06 6.32
C ARG A 156 -7.22 -9.22 5.07
N PHE A 157 -6.12 -9.33 4.34
CA PHE A 157 -5.86 -8.47 3.18
C PHE A 157 -5.13 -9.23 2.07
N GLN A 158 -5.14 -8.68 0.86
CA GLN A 158 -4.53 -9.30 -0.31
C GLN A 158 -3.89 -8.25 -1.20
N SER A 159 -2.89 -8.68 -1.97
CA SER A 159 -2.28 -7.90 -3.05
C SER A 159 -3.31 -7.45 -4.11
N PRO A 160 -3.05 -6.37 -4.86
CA PRO A 160 -3.92 -5.92 -5.97
C PRO A 160 -4.13 -6.99 -7.06
N THR A 161 -3.09 -7.80 -7.33
CA THR A 161 -3.16 -8.95 -8.25
C THR A 161 -3.95 -10.13 -7.70
N ARG A 162 -4.24 -10.13 -6.39
CA ARG A 162 -4.89 -11.21 -5.63
C ARG A 162 -4.13 -12.53 -5.65
N ASN A 163 -2.86 -12.49 -6.00
CA ASN A 163 -2.01 -13.69 -5.99
C ASN A 163 -1.50 -14.02 -4.58
N ILE A 164 -1.33 -12.98 -3.76
CA ILE A 164 -0.90 -13.06 -2.36
C ILE A 164 -2.05 -12.61 -1.46
N SER A 165 -2.38 -13.43 -0.47
CA SER A 165 -3.34 -13.15 0.60
C SER A 165 -2.67 -13.32 1.96
N CYS A 166 -3.02 -12.48 2.93
CA CYS A 166 -2.34 -12.41 4.22
C CYS A 166 -3.32 -12.19 5.37
N GLU A 167 -2.89 -12.65 6.54
CA GLU A 167 -3.50 -12.39 7.83
C GLU A 167 -2.48 -11.73 8.76
N ILE A 168 -2.91 -10.72 9.50
CA ILE A 168 -2.08 -10.04 10.50
C ILE A 168 -2.80 -9.98 11.84
N TYR A 169 -2.08 -10.39 12.87
CA TYR A 169 -2.50 -10.41 14.27
C TYR A 169 -1.41 -9.77 15.15
N ASP A 170 -1.69 -9.63 16.44
CA ASP A 170 -0.72 -9.05 17.38
C ASP A 170 0.47 -9.99 17.67
N ASP A 171 0.33 -11.29 17.42
CA ASP A 171 1.33 -12.33 17.69
C ASP A 171 2.03 -12.89 16.43
N ARG A 172 1.53 -12.58 15.23
CA ARG A 172 2.11 -13.04 13.95
C ARG A 172 1.61 -12.27 12.73
N ALA A 173 2.34 -12.40 11.63
CA ALA A 173 1.82 -12.15 10.29
C ALA A 173 2.08 -13.36 9.38
N SER A 174 1.10 -13.72 8.57
CA SER A 174 1.16 -14.92 7.73
C SER A 174 0.60 -14.62 6.34
N CYS A 175 1.28 -15.06 5.29
CA CYS A 175 0.89 -14.85 3.90
C CYS A 175 0.93 -16.15 3.11
N SER A 176 -0.03 -16.33 2.21
CA SER A 176 -0.08 -17.40 1.22
C SER A 176 0.01 -16.83 -0.19
N ILE A 177 0.76 -17.48 -1.07
CA ILE A 177 0.86 -17.17 -2.50
C ILE A 177 0.44 -18.38 -3.32
N TYR A 178 -0.42 -18.15 -4.30
CA TYR A 178 -0.91 -19.21 -5.20
C TYR A 178 0.07 -19.47 -6.33
N ALA A 179 0.18 -18.53 -7.27
CA ALA A 179 1.04 -18.66 -8.44
C ALA A 179 2.46 -18.19 -8.12
N ARG A 180 3.43 -19.07 -8.35
CA ARG A 180 4.85 -18.87 -8.04
C ARG A 180 5.71 -19.71 -8.98
N ASP A 181 6.95 -19.28 -9.15
CA ASP A 181 7.93 -19.92 -10.04
C ASP A 181 9.22 -20.29 -9.25
N TYR A 182 9.07 -20.77 -8.01
CA TYR A 182 10.17 -20.94 -7.05
C TYR A 182 11.14 -22.07 -7.39
N GLY A 183 10.61 -23.20 -7.88
CA GLY A 183 11.44 -24.31 -8.33
C GLY A 183 12.42 -23.89 -9.45
N ASP A 184 11.96 -23.03 -10.37
CA ASP A 184 12.79 -22.49 -11.47
C ASP A 184 13.86 -21.51 -10.95
N ALA A 185 13.56 -20.80 -9.85
CA ALA A 185 14.50 -19.94 -9.15
C ALA A 185 15.48 -20.69 -8.24
N GLY A 186 15.39 -22.03 -8.16
CA GLY A 186 16.21 -22.86 -7.26
C GLY A 186 15.92 -22.66 -5.77
N LEU A 187 14.76 -22.07 -5.46
CA LEU A 187 14.28 -21.91 -4.10
C LEU A 187 13.52 -23.17 -3.66
N GLU A 188 13.39 -23.36 -2.34
CA GLU A 188 12.52 -24.40 -1.81
C GLU A 188 11.07 -24.07 -2.21
N ASP A 189 10.43 -25.03 -2.86
CA ASP A 189 9.01 -24.94 -3.21
C ASP A 189 8.27 -26.09 -2.53
N CYS A 190 7.33 -25.74 -1.65
CA CYS A 190 6.52 -26.73 -0.96
C CYS A 190 5.56 -27.40 -1.95
N ASP A 191 5.28 -28.70 -1.79
CA ASP A 191 4.35 -29.47 -2.65
C ASP A 191 2.86 -29.03 -2.53
N GLY A 192 2.56 -28.03 -1.70
CA GLY A 192 1.21 -27.52 -1.47
C GLY A 192 0.70 -26.60 -2.59
N THR A 193 -0.62 -26.50 -2.73
CA THR A 193 -1.27 -25.57 -3.67
C THR A 193 -0.79 -24.13 -3.45
N TYR A 194 -0.70 -23.72 -2.18
CA TYR A 194 -0.11 -22.45 -1.79
C TYR A 194 1.28 -22.68 -1.20
N PHE A 195 2.19 -21.76 -1.51
CA PHE A 195 3.34 -21.56 -0.66
C PHE A 195 2.97 -20.51 0.39
N SER A 196 3.43 -20.68 1.62
CA SER A 196 3.08 -19.77 2.70
C SER A 196 4.27 -19.46 3.58
N MET A 197 4.32 -18.23 4.06
CA MET A 197 5.33 -17.71 4.99
C MET A 197 4.63 -17.19 6.24
N GLU A 198 5.31 -17.31 7.38
CA GLU A 198 4.85 -16.78 8.64
C GLU A 198 6.03 -16.13 9.39
N ILE A 199 5.74 -15.04 10.11
CA ILE A 199 6.69 -14.36 11.00
C ILE A 199 6.07 -14.25 12.39
N ARG A 200 6.81 -14.76 13.39
CA ARG A 200 6.67 -14.42 14.81
C ARG A 200 7.93 -13.68 15.24
N ASP A 201 8.86 -14.35 15.91
CA ASP A 201 10.19 -13.81 16.19
C ASP A 201 11.11 -13.86 14.96
N SER A 202 11.03 -14.94 14.18
CA SER A 202 11.77 -15.14 12.94
C SER A 202 10.85 -15.64 11.84
N ALA A 203 11.18 -15.32 10.59
CA ALA A 203 10.37 -15.74 9.45
C ALA A 203 10.71 -17.17 9.02
N SER A 204 9.68 -17.95 8.70
CA SER A 204 9.84 -19.32 8.23
C SER A 204 8.75 -19.71 7.22
N PRO A 205 9.03 -20.64 6.29
CA PRO A 205 7.99 -21.27 5.49
C PRO A 205 6.97 -21.99 6.39
N ALA A 206 5.69 -21.70 6.18
CA ALA A 206 4.57 -22.41 6.79
C ALA A 206 4.00 -23.50 5.89
N CYS A 207 4.44 -23.56 4.62
CA CYS A 207 4.13 -24.55 3.58
C CYS A 207 2.68 -25.08 3.51
N GLY A 208 1.97 -24.80 2.41
CA GLY A 208 0.65 -25.38 2.15
C GLY A 208 -0.47 -24.81 3.04
N SER A 209 -0.17 -23.82 3.87
CA SER A 209 -1.17 -23.12 4.68
C SER A 209 -1.91 -22.08 3.84
N GLU A 210 -3.18 -21.86 4.17
CA GLU A 210 -4.07 -20.92 3.49
C GLU A 210 -4.47 -19.78 4.42
N PHE A 211 -4.03 -18.56 4.10
CA PHE A 211 -4.31 -17.35 4.86
C PHE A 211 -5.16 -16.40 4.00
N ALA A 212 -6.35 -16.06 4.48
CA ALA A 212 -7.28 -15.16 3.78
C ALA A 212 -7.55 -15.50 2.30
N THR A 213 -7.60 -16.79 1.93
CA THR A 213 -7.83 -17.27 0.56
C THR A 213 -9.32 -17.44 0.19
N ASP A 214 -10.23 -17.17 1.13
CA ASP A 214 -11.69 -17.33 0.97
C ASP A 214 -12.37 -16.26 0.09
N GLY A 215 -11.59 -15.32 -0.46
CA GLY A 215 -12.06 -14.23 -1.32
C GLY A 215 -12.71 -13.07 -0.58
N THR A 216 -12.66 -13.06 0.76
CA THR A 216 -13.19 -11.96 1.60
C THR A 216 -12.14 -10.94 2.02
N ALA A 217 -10.86 -11.21 1.72
CA ALA A 217 -9.76 -10.32 2.05
C ALA A 217 -9.90 -8.97 1.35
N MET A 218 -9.67 -7.89 2.09
CA MET A 218 -9.64 -6.55 1.49
C MET A 218 -8.39 -6.39 0.62
N THR A 219 -8.48 -5.59 -0.44
CA THR A 219 -7.29 -5.31 -1.26
C THR A 219 -6.47 -4.22 -0.58
N LEU A 220 -5.16 -4.47 -0.40
CA LEU A 220 -4.18 -3.51 0.07
C LEU A 220 -3.42 -2.97 -1.15
N GLU A 221 -3.66 -1.72 -1.51
CA GLU A 221 -3.10 -1.13 -2.73
C GLU A 221 -1.57 -1.03 -2.64
N TYR A 222 -0.90 -0.95 -3.78
CA TYR A 222 0.56 -0.79 -3.78
C TYR A 222 0.96 0.52 -3.09
N GLY A 223 1.98 0.43 -2.24
CA GLY A 223 2.42 1.52 -1.36
C GLY A 223 1.62 1.63 -0.06
N GLU A 224 0.53 0.87 0.12
CA GLU A 224 -0.19 0.81 1.38
C GLU A 224 0.43 -0.20 2.35
N SER A 225 0.17 0.02 3.64
CA SER A 225 0.64 -0.85 4.72
C SER A 225 -0.47 -1.07 5.74
N VAL A 226 -0.40 -2.21 6.44
CA VAL A 226 -1.23 -2.54 7.58
C VAL A 226 -0.35 -2.86 8.79
N LYS A 227 -0.80 -2.54 10.00
CA LYS A 227 -0.06 -2.81 11.23
C LYS A 227 -0.93 -3.34 12.36
N SER A 228 -0.36 -4.23 13.15
CA SER A 228 -0.81 -4.63 14.48
C SER A 228 0.11 -4.02 15.55
N GLU A 229 -0.03 -4.44 16.80
CA GLU A 229 0.89 -4.01 17.87
C GLU A 229 2.33 -4.47 17.58
N GLY A 230 2.51 -5.74 17.20
CA GLY A 230 3.82 -6.36 17.01
C GLY A 230 4.32 -6.43 15.57
N PHE A 231 3.42 -6.35 14.58
CA PHE A 231 3.75 -6.68 13.18
C PHE A 231 3.27 -5.63 12.22
N ALA A 232 3.88 -5.61 11.04
CA ALA A 232 3.40 -4.80 9.94
C ALA A 232 3.62 -5.53 8.62
N CYS A 233 2.78 -5.21 7.64
CA CYS A 233 2.90 -5.68 6.28
C CYS A 233 2.70 -4.53 5.29
N SER A 234 3.42 -4.56 4.18
CA SER A 234 3.34 -3.58 3.10
C SER A 234 3.20 -4.26 1.74
N SER A 235 2.32 -3.72 0.91
CA SER A 235 2.08 -4.18 -0.46
C SER A 235 2.93 -3.34 -1.43
N ALA A 236 3.72 -3.99 -2.27
CA ALA A 236 4.52 -3.35 -3.31
C ALA A 236 4.39 -4.12 -4.63
N ASP A 237 4.73 -3.46 -5.74
CA ASP A 237 4.68 -4.08 -7.07
C ASP A 237 5.60 -5.31 -7.19
N ASP A 238 6.63 -5.37 -6.35
CA ASP A 238 7.64 -6.42 -6.31
C ASP A 238 7.39 -7.47 -5.21
N GLY A 239 6.23 -7.42 -4.53
CA GLY A 239 5.82 -8.43 -3.55
C GLY A 239 5.19 -7.85 -2.28
N MET A 240 4.77 -8.76 -1.40
CA MET A 240 4.28 -8.44 -0.07
C MET A 240 5.41 -8.62 0.94
N ARG A 241 5.64 -7.62 1.78
CA ARG A 241 6.62 -7.67 2.87
C ARG A 241 5.88 -7.69 4.20
N CYS A 242 6.25 -8.59 5.11
CA CYS A 242 5.74 -8.63 6.48
C CYS A 242 6.89 -8.76 7.46
N TRP A 243 6.83 -8.02 8.58
CA TRP A 243 7.91 -7.99 9.56
C TRP A 243 7.39 -7.82 10.98
N ASN A 244 8.21 -8.27 11.93
CA ASN A 244 8.07 -8.00 13.35
C ASN A 244 8.74 -6.65 13.64
N GLN A 245 7.95 -5.72 14.15
CA GLN A 245 8.37 -4.35 14.42
C GLN A 245 9.44 -4.30 15.52
N SER A 246 9.38 -5.19 16.51
CA SER A 246 10.27 -5.17 17.67
C SER A 246 11.71 -5.57 17.37
N ASN A 247 11.94 -6.46 16.42
CA ASN A 247 13.27 -7.01 16.12
C ASN A 247 13.71 -6.80 14.66
N GLY A 248 12.82 -6.33 13.78
CA GLY A 248 13.10 -6.06 12.37
C GLY A 248 13.10 -7.29 11.47
N HIS A 249 12.94 -8.50 12.01
CA HIS A 249 12.91 -9.73 11.23
C HIS A 249 11.61 -9.87 10.45
N GLY A 250 11.69 -10.53 9.30
CA GLY A 250 10.52 -10.71 8.47
C GLY A 250 10.79 -11.45 7.18
N PHE A 251 9.82 -11.37 6.29
CA PHE A 251 9.91 -11.94 4.96
C PHE A 251 9.37 -11.00 3.90
N LYS A 252 9.81 -11.24 2.67
CA LYS A 252 9.19 -10.76 1.45
C LYS A 252 8.77 -11.98 0.63
N ILE A 253 7.57 -11.94 0.07
CA ILE A 253 6.99 -13.00 -0.76
C ILE A 253 6.46 -12.39 -2.05
N ALA A 254 6.85 -12.94 -3.19
CA ALA A 254 6.51 -12.49 -4.53
C ALA A 254 6.37 -13.70 -5.46
N ARG A 255 5.95 -13.50 -6.71
CA ARG A 255 5.79 -14.63 -7.65
C ARG A 255 7.14 -15.25 -8.01
N GLU A 256 8.14 -14.40 -8.19
CA GLU A 256 9.49 -14.74 -8.62
C GLU A 256 10.37 -15.32 -7.51
N GLY A 257 10.00 -15.12 -6.25
CA GLY A 257 10.76 -15.64 -5.11
C GLY A 257 10.30 -15.12 -3.77
N TYR A 258 10.96 -15.61 -2.72
CA TYR A 258 10.81 -15.13 -1.36
C TYR A 258 12.17 -14.95 -0.70
N SER A 259 12.22 -14.12 0.33
CA SER A 259 13.43 -13.88 1.13
C SER A 259 13.05 -13.64 2.58
N THR A 260 13.96 -13.96 3.50
CA THR A 260 13.86 -13.59 4.92
C THR A 260 14.96 -12.59 5.28
N PHE A 261 14.74 -11.82 6.35
CA PHE A 261 15.67 -10.85 6.91
C PHE A 261 15.47 -10.77 8.43
#